data_AF-A0A836ZT61-F1
#
_entry.id   AF-A0A836ZT61-F1
#
_cell.length_a   1.000
_cell.length_b   1.000
_cell.length_c   1.000
_cell.angle_alpha   90.00
_cell.angle_beta   90.00
_cell.angle_gamma   90.00
#
_symmetry.space_group_name_H-M   'P 1'
#
loop_
_entity.id
_entity.type
_entity.pdbx_description
1 polymer ?
#
loop_
_entity_poly.entity_id
_entity_poly.type
_entity_poly.pdbx_seq_one_letter_code
_entity_poly.pdbx_strand_id
1 'polypeptide(L)'
;MSQTPSSLRDLEHHSAFVERHIGPNDAEIAQMLEVVGHASLDALTDAIVPGNIKLPAALALPDAITEEQALAKIRAIASKNQVRRTFIGQGYYGTHTPKVILRNILENPAWYTAYTPYQAEISQGRMEALINFQTLCADLTGMQIANASLLDEATAAAEAMTLAKRSAKSKSSTFFVHDAVHPQTLELLRTRAEPLDIVLRVGTPEEALQAECFGVLL
;
A
#
# COMPACT_ATOMS: atom_id res chain seq x y z
N MET A 1 -27.32 -45.78 -15.23
CA MET A 1 -26.29 -45.02 -14.50
C MET A 1 -26.99 -44.10 -13.54
N SER A 2 -27.02 -44.45 -12.25
CA SER A 2 -27.69 -43.65 -11.22
C SER A 2 -26.85 -42.40 -11.00
N GLN A 3 -27.38 -41.23 -11.36
CA GLN A 3 -26.78 -39.97 -10.93
C GLN A 3 -26.92 -39.92 -9.41
N THR A 4 -25.81 -39.93 -8.70
CA THR A 4 -25.80 -39.65 -7.27
C THR A 4 -26.39 -38.25 -7.09
N PRO A 5 -27.45 -38.06 -6.29
CA PRO A 5 -28.03 -36.74 -6.11
C PRO A 5 -26.98 -35.82 -5.48
N SER A 6 -26.76 -34.66 -6.09
CA SER A 6 -25.87 -33.62 -5.56
C SER A 6 -26.27 -33.30 -4.12
N SER A 7 -25.29 -33.25 -3.21
CA SER A 7 -25.59 -32.88 -1.84
C SER A 7 -25.97 -31.40 -1.76
N LEU A 8 -26.73 -31.01 -0.73
CA LEU A 8 -27.03 -29.59 -0.49
C LEU A 8 -25.76 -28.73 -0.41
N ARG A 9 -24.68 -29.29 0.17
CA ARG A 9 -23.38 -28.62 0.26
C ARG A 9 -22.74 -28.39 -1.11
N ASP A 10 -22.91 -29.33 -2.05
CA ASP A 10 -22.40 -29.18 -3.43
C ASP A 10 -23.20 -28.10 -4.18
N LEU A 11 -24.52 -28.04 -3.94
CA LEU A 11 -25.40 -27.02 -4.55
C LEU A 11 -25.15 -25.60 -4.02
N GLU A 12 -24.58 -25.45 -2.84
CA GLU A 12 -24.25 -24.14 -2.25
C GLU A 12 -22.96 -23.51 -2.84
N HIS A 13 -22.15 -24.27 -3.59
CA HIS A 13 -20.98 -23.79 -4.34
C HIS A 13 -20.05 -22.82 -3.56
N HIS A 14 -19.76 -23.13 -2.30
CA HIS A 14 -18.89 -22.31 -1.42
C HIS A 14 -17.48 -22.05 -1.99
N SER A 15 -17.02 -22.87 -2.95
CA SER A 15 -15.74 -22.73 -3.65
C SER A 15 -15.76 -21.82 -4.89
N ALA A 16 -16.90 -21.26 -5.28
CA ALA A 16 -17.06 -20.53 -6.54
C ALA A 16 -16.14 -19.30 -6.71
N PHE A 17 -15.57 -18.76 -5.62
CA PHE A 17 -14.55 -17.71 -5.71
C PHE A 17 -13.23 -18.25 -6.25
N VAL A 18 -12.82 -19.46 -5.83
CA VAL A 18 -11.56 -20.09 -6.23
C VAL A 18 -11.53 -20.29 -7.74
N GLU A 19 -12.63 -20.76 -8.32
CA GLU A 19 -12.78 -20.97 -9.77
C GLU A 19 -12.74 -19.66 -10.58
N ARG A 20 -13.09 -18.52 -9.98
CA ARG A 20 -12.97 -17.19 -10.61
C ARG A 20 -11.60 -16.57 -10.43
N HIS A 21 -10.88 -16.97 -9.37
CA HIS A 21 -9.58 -16.44 -9.03
C HIS A 21 -8.44 -17.19 -9.72
N ILE A 22 -8.52 -18.52 -9.78
CA ILE A 22 -7.54 -19.37 -10.45
C ILE A 22 -7.90 -19.43 -11.93
N GLY A 23 -6.98 -19.00 -12.79
CA GLY A 23 -7.17 -19.03 -14.25
C GLY A 23 -7.23 -20.45 -14.81
N PRO A 24 -6.18 -21.29 -14.60
CA PRO A 24 -6.15 -22.64 -15.15
C PRO A 24 -7.21 -23.56 -14.53
N ASN A 25 -7.99 -24.22 -15.37
CA ASN A 25 -8.88 -25.31 -14.95
C ASN A 25 -8.15 -26.66 -14.87
N ASP A 26 -8.84 -27.71 -14.40
CA ASP A 26 -8.25 -29.04 -14.21
C ASP A 26 -7.60 -29.64 -15.47
N ALA A 27 -8.19 -29.41 -16.65
CA ALA A 27 -7.64 -29.91 -17.91
C ALA A 27 -6.37 -29.14 -18.32
N GLU A 28 -6.35 -27.82 -18.12
CA GLU A 28 -5.17 -26.98 -18.37
C GLU A 28 -4.05 -27.31 -17.38
N ILE A 29 -4.39 -27.53 -16.10
CA ILE A 29 -3.44 -27.97 -15.08
C ILE A 29 -2.82 -29.32 -15.46
N ALA A 30 -3.63 -30.29 -15.92
CA ALA A 30 -3.13 -31.58 -16.38
C ALA A 30 -2.16 -31.45 -17.57
N GLN A 31 -2.48 -30.60 -18.55
CA GLN A 31 -1.59 -30.32 -19.69
C GLN A 31 -0.28 -29.66 -19.23
N MET A 32 -0.35 -28.68 -18.34
CA MET A 32 0.84 -28.00 -17.80
C MET A 32 1.73 -28.98 -17.02
N LEU A 33 1.13 -29.87 -16.21
CA LEU A 33 1.82 -30.90 -15.45
C LEU A 33 2.57 -31.89 -16.34
N GLU A 34 1.98 -32.29 -17.46
CA GLU A 34 2.64 -33.13 -18.47
C GLU A 34 3.89 -32.44 -19.05
N VAL A 35 3.79 -31.16 -19.39
CA VAL A 35 4.92 -30.37 -19.93
C VAL A 35 6.08 -30.27 -18.93
N VAL A 36 5.78 -30.07 -17.64
CA VAL A 36 6.81 -29.98 -16.60
C VAL A 36 7.24 -31.35 -16.04
N GLY A 37 6.62 -32.45 -16.48
CA GLY A 37 7.02 -33.81 -16.13
C GLY A 37 6.60 -34.28 -14.73
N HIS A 38 5.50 -33.75 -14.17
CA HIS A 38 4.98 -34.13 -12.85
C HIS A 38 3.58 -34.75 -12.94
N ALA A 39 3.29 -35.73 -12.08
CA ALA A 39 2.01 -36.46 -12.10
C ALA A 39 0.85 -35.72 -11.40
N SER A 40 1.14 -34.76 -10.53
CA SER A 40 0.14 -33.98 -9.78
C SER A 40 0.74 -32.68 -9.25
N LEU A 41 -0.13 -31.74 -8.83
CA LEU A 41 0.29 -30.53 -8.12
C LEU A 41 1.02 -30.85 -6.80
N ASP A 42 0.62 -31.92 -6.10
CA ASP A 42 1.31 -32.37 -4.89
C ASP A 42 2.72 -32.86 -5.20
N ALA A 43 2.89 -33.67 -6.24
CA ALA A 43 4.21 -34.18 -6.64
C ALA A 43 5.14 -33.06 -7.11
N LEU A 44 4.61 -32.04 -7.80
CA LEU A 44 5.34 -30.83 -8.16
C LEU A 44 5.74 -30.03 -6.91
N THR A 45 4.82 -29.86 -5.97
CA THR A 45 5.06 -29.13 -4.72
C THR A 45 6.15 -29.81 -3.87
N ASP A 46 6.11 -31.15 -3.75
CA ASP A 46 7.09 -31.94 -3.01
C ASP A 46 8.50 -31.88 -3.63
N ALA A 47 8.59 -31.70 -4.94
CA ALA A 47 9.87 -31.53 -5.62
C ALA A 47 10.47 -30.12 -5.42
N ILE A 48 9.64 -29.09 -5.22
CA ILE A 48 10.07 -27.69 -5.11
C ILE A 48 10.28 -27.24 -3.67
N VAL A 49 9.39 -27.64 -2.76
CA VAL A 49 9.38 -27.17 -1.37
C VAL A 49 10.14 -28.17 -0.49
N PRO A 50 11.26 -27.78 0.14
CA PRO A 50 11.97 -28.67 1.06
C PRO A 50 11.08 -29.14 2.21
N GLY A 51 11.01 -30.45 2.41
CA GLY A 51 10.09 -31.06 3.39
C GLY A 51 10.30 -30.60 4.84
N ASN A 52 11.49 -30.11 5.20
CA ASN A 52 11.78 -29.58 6.54
C ASN A 52 11.17 -28.21 6.82
N ILE A 53 10.70 -27.48 5.78
CA ILE A 53 9.98 -26.20 5.92
C ILE A 53 8.55 -26.26 5.40
N LYS A 54 8.14 -27.39 4.78
CA LYS A 54 6.77 -27.60 4.33
C LYS A 54 5.84 -27.68 5.55
N LEU A 55 4.72 -26.95 5.50
CA LEU A 55 3.72 -27.03 6.55
C LEU A 55 3.14 -28.47 6.63
N PRO A 56 3.08 -29.09 7.82
CA PRO A 56 2.63 -30.47 7.96
C PRO A 56 1.11 -30.61 7.91
N ALA A 57 0.36 -29.51 8.00
CA ALA A 57 -1.09 -29.48 8.00
C ALA A 57 -1.61 -28.25 7.26
N ALA A 58 -2.88 -28.31 6.85
CA ALA A 58 -3.58 -27.16 6.29
C ALA A 58 -3.61 -25.99 7.29
N LEU A 59 -3.73 -24.77 6.76
CA LEU A 59 -3.90 -23.58 7.59
C LEU A 59 -5.19 -23.70 8.40
N ALA A 60 -5.13 -23.39 9.70
CA ALA A 60 -6.28 -23.35 10.59
C ALA A 60 -7.12 -22.08 10.33
N LEU A 61 -7.77 -22.04 9.17
CA LEU A 61 -8.65 -20.95 8.74
C LEU A 61 -10.13 -21.39 8.80
N PRO A 62 -11.08 -20.45 8.94
CA PRO A 62 -12.49 -20.75 8.75
C PRO A 62 -12.76 -21.32 7.35
N ASP A 63 -13.83 -22.10 7.23
CA ASP A 63 -14.30 -22.59 5.94
C ASP A 63 -14.51 -21.44 4.95
N ALA A 64 -14.25 -21.72 3.67
CA ALA A 64 -14.53 -20.78 2.59
C ALA A 64 -16.02 -20.43 2.57
N ILE A 65 -16.30 -19.17 2.25
CA ILE A 65 -17.65 -18.63 2.11
C ILE A 65 -17.79 -18.01 0.73
N THR A 66 -19.02 -17.90 0.24
CA THR A 66 -19.29 -17.25 -1.04
C THR A 66 -18.94 -15.75 -1.00
N GLU A 67 -18.75 -15.14 -2.17
CA GLU A 67 -18.52 -13.69 -2.26
C GLU A 67 -19.65 -12.88 -1.62
N GLU A 68 -20.91 -13.30 -1.79
CA GLU A 68 -22.07 -12.65 -1.19
C GLU A 68 -21.99 -12.68 0.34
N GLN A 69 -21.67 -13.85 0.91
CA GLN A 69 -21.49 -14.01 2.35
C GLN A 69 -20.32 -13.18 2.87
N ALA A 70 -19.20 -13.15 2.13
CA ALA A 70 -18.03 -12.34 2.49
C ALA A 70 -18.38 -10.83 2.51
N LEU A 71 -19.07 -10.34 1.48
CA LEU A 71 -19.54 -8.94 1.41
C LEU A 71 -20.52 -8.63 2.53
N ALA A 72 -21.48 -9.51 2.82
CA ALA A 72 -22.41 -9.33 3.93
C ALA A 72 -21.69 -9.27 5.28
N LYS A 73 -20.70 -10.15 5.50
CA LYS A 73 -19.87 -10.19 6.72
C LYS A 73 -19.06 -8.90 6.88
N ILE A 74 -18.37 -8.45 5.83
CA ILE A 74 -17.59 -7.20 5.88
C ILE A 74 -18.51 -6.00 6.10
N ARG A 75 -19.70 -5.95 5.48
CA ARG A 75 -20.69 -4.89 5.74
C ARG A 75 -21.16 -4.87 7.20
N ALA A 76 -21.40 -6.03 7.81
CA ALA A 76 -21.78 -6.14 9.22
C ALA A 76 -20.65 -5.70 10.18
N ILE A 77 -19.38 -5.86 9.78
CA ILE A 77 -18.24 -5.32 10.53
C ILE A 77 -18.19 -3.79 10.34
N ALA A 78 -18.27 -3.32 9.09
CA ALA A 78 -18.23 -1.90 8.75
C ALA A 78 -19.36 -1.10 9.40
N SER A 79 -20.55 -1.68 9.57
CA SER A 79 -21.69 -1.03 10.24
C SER A 79 -21.47 -0.74 11.72
N LYS A 80 -20.42 -1.30 12.34
CA LYS A 80 -20.02 -0.97 13.72
C LYS A 80 -19.25 0.36 13.80
N ASN A 81 -18.70 0.83 12.68
CA ASN A 81 -18.00 2.11 12.63
C ASN A 81 -19.00 3.27 12.68
N GLN A 82 -18.63 4.34 13.37
CA GLN A 82 -19.43 5.56 13.44
C GLN A 82 -18.78 6.66 12.60
N VAL A 83 -19.40 7.00 11.47
CA VAL A 83 -18.94 8.11 10.63
C VAL A 83 -19.39 9.43 11.28
N ARG A 84 -18.44 10.21 11.78
CA ARG A 84 -18.68 11.50 12.45
C ARG A 84 -18.15 12.65 11.58
N ARG A 85 -18.63 13.86 11.87
CA ARG A 85 -17.96 15.08 11.44
C ARG A 85 -16.75 15.28 12.35
N THR A 86 -15.56 15.04 11.81
CA THR A 86 -14.31 15.06 12.57
C THR A 86 -13.54 16.32 12.24
N PHE A 87 -13.27 17.14 13.26
CA PHE A 87 -12.45 18.34 13.17
C PHE A 87 -11.17 18.23 14.02
N ILE A 88 -10.65 17.01 14.17
CA ILE A 88 -9.39 16.74 14.89
C ILE A 88 -8.21 17.38 14.15
N GLY A 89 -8.24 17.42 12.81
CA GLY A 89 -7.13 17.91 12.00
C GLY A 89 -5.97 16.91 12.02
N GLN A 90 -4.78 17.38 12.43
CA GLN A 90 -3.57 16.55 12.55
C GLN A 90 -3.17 15.86 11.23
N GLY A 91 -3.23 16.59 10.10
CA GLY A 91 -2.84 16.08 8.78
C GLY A 91 -3.95 15.35 8.02
N TYR A 92 -5.11 15.09 8.64
CA TYR A 92 -6.24 14.43 7.98
C TYR A 92 -7.49 15.30 8.02
N TYR A 93 -7.96 15.70 6.84
CA TYR A 93 -9.08 16.62 6.68
C TYR A 93 -10.14 16.00 5.77
N GLY A 94 -11.41 16.12 6.14
CA GLY A 94 -12.51 15.64 5.31
C GLY A 94 -12.52 16.37 3.95
N THR A 95 -12.68 15.61 2.87
CA THR A 95 -12.72 16.15 1.51
C THR A 95 -13.89 15.57 0.72
N HIS A 96 -14.38 16.33 -0.27
CA HIS A 96 -15.37 15.85 -1.21
C HIS A 96 -14.67 15.29 -2.46
N THR A 97 -14.61 13.97 -2.57
CA THR A 97 -14.11 13.30 -3.79
C THR A 97 -15.14 13.44 -4.91
N PRO A 98 -14.83 14.13 -6.03
CA PRO A 98 -15.75 14.27 -7.15
C PRO A 98 -16.20 12.89 -7.67
N LYS A 99 -17.51 12.71 -7.86
CA LYS A 99 -18.08 11.40 -8.23
C LYS A 99 -17.57 10.86 -9.57
N VAL A 100 -17.19 11.75 -10.48
CA VAL A 100 -16.55 11.36 -11.75
C VAL A 100 -15.18 10.72 -11.54
N ILE A 101 -14.40 11.18 -10.56
CA ILE A 101 -13.10 10.59 -10.19
C ILE A 101 -13.32 9.27 -9.45
N LEU A 102 -14.22 9.25 -8.47
CA LEU A 102 -14.55 8.04 -7.72
C LEU A 102 -14.94 6.90 -8.67
N ARG A 103 -15.89 7.16 -9.58
CA ARG A 103 -16.43 6.12 -10.46
C ARG A 103 -15.46 5.67 -11.55
N ASN A 104 -14.76 6.61 -12.19
CA ASN A 104 -14.01 6.31 -13.43
C ASN A 104 -12.51 6.06 -13.19
N ILE A 105 -12.01 6.33 -11.98
CA ILE A 105 -10.61 6.08 -11.60
C ILE A 105 -10.56 5.07 -10.45
N LEU A 106 -11.08 5.43 -9.26
CA LEU A 106 -10.92 4.59 -8.05
C LEU A 106 -11.68 3.25 -8.14
N GLU A 107 -12.88 3.26 -8.75
CA GLU A 107 -13.71 2.06 -8.96
C GLU A 107 -13.49 1.40 -10.33
N ASN A 108 -12.45 1.80 -11.10
CA ASN A 108 -12.21 1.30 -12.45
C ASN A 108 -10.92 0.45 -12.52
N PRO A 109 -11.01 -0.87 -12.77
CA PRO A 109 -9.84 -1.74 -12.81
C PRO A 109 -8.80 -1.33 -13.85
N ALA A 110 -9.20 -0.65 -14.94
CA ALA A 110 -8.23 -0.15 -15.93
C ALA A 110 -7.20 0.83 -15.34
N TRP A 111 -7.51 1.47 -14.20
CA TRP A 111 -6.61 2.39 -13.51
C TRP A 111 -5.83 1.77 -12.35
N TYR A 112 -6.36 0.73 -11.69
CA TYR A 112 -5.75 0.18 -10.46
C TYR A 112 -5.12 -1.22 -10.61
N THR A 113 -5.28 -1.91 -11.73
CA THR A 113 -4.69 -3.26 -11.92
C THR A 113 -3.30 -3.24 -12.53
N ALA A 114 -2.96 -2.20 -13.31
CA ALA A 114 -1.62 -2.03 -13.84
C ALA A 114 -0.62 -1.68 -12.73
N TYR A 115 0.63 -2.13 -12.88
CA TYR A 115 1.71 -1.83 -11.95
C TYR A 115 2.58 -0.64 -12.42
N THR A 116 3.74 -0.48 -11.79
CA THR A 116 4.75 0.54 -12.11
C THR A 116 4.97 0.66 -13.63
N PRO A 117 5.00 1.88 -14.19
CA PRO A 117 5.16 2.13 -15.63
C PRO A 117 6.58 1.87 -16.13
N TYR A 118 7.05 0.61 -16.02
CA TYR A 118 8.35 0.20 -16.58
C TYR A 118 8.38 0.25 -18.11
N GLN A 119 7.23 0.00 -18.76
CA GLN A 119 7.07 0.13 -20.22
C GLN A 119 6.29 1.42 -20.53
N ALA A 120 7.01 2.49 -20.84
CA ALA A 120 6.45 3.83 -20.96
C ALA A 120 5.42 3.93 -22.10
N GLU A 121 5.67 3.27 -23.22
CA GLU A 121 4.88 3.34 -24.46
C GLU A 121 3.42 2.89 -24.25
N ILE A 122 3.22 1.90 -23.39
CA ILE A 122 1.90 1.36 -23.03
C ILE A 122 1.37 1.92 -21.70
N SER A 123 2.01 2.97 -21.18
CA SER A 123 1.74 3.53 -19.86
C SER A 123 1.51 5.04 -19.85
N GLN A 124 1.47 5.67 -21.03
CA GLN A 124 1.40 7.13 -21.17
C GLN A 124 0.24 7.77 -20.38
N GLY A 125 -0.95 7.15 -20.36
CA GLY A 125 -2.10 7.72 -19.66
C GLY A 125 -1.90 7.95 -18.15
N ARG A 126 -1.29 6.99 -17.43
CA ARG A 126 -1.00 7.18 -16.00
C ARG A 126 0.25 8.03 -15.77
N MET A 127 1.24 7.96 -16.66
CA MET A 127 2.43 8.81 -16.58
C MET A 127 2.09 10.29 -16.75
N GLU A 128 1.17 10.62 -17.66
CA GLU A 128 0.67 11.98 -17.83
C GLU A 128 -0.03 12.48 -16.55
N ALA A 129 -0.87 11.66 -15.93
CA ALA A 129 -1.50 11.99 -14.65
C ALA A 129 -0.47 12.24 -13.52
N LEU A 130 0.65 11.49 -13.50
CA LEU A 130 1.74 11.70 -12.56
C LEU A 130 2.51 13.00 -12.86
N ILE A 131 2.72 13.36 -14.12
CA ILE A 131 3.31 14.66 -14.49
C ILE A 131 2.39 15.81 -14.06
N ASN A 132 1.07 15.65 -14.18
CA ASN A 132 0.12 16.64 -13.68
C ASN A 132 0.21 16.79 -12.15
N PHE A 133 0.39 15.68 -11.42
CA PHE A 133 0.64 15.72 -9.97
C PHE A 133 1.95 16.46 -9.63
N GLN A 134 3.04 16.14 -10.34
CA GLN A 134 4.33 16.81 -10.14
C GLN A 134 4.24 18.32 -10.41
N THR A 135 3.57 18.70 -11.49
CA THR A 135 3.36 20.10 -11.88
C THR A 135 2.53 20.82 -10.83
N LEU A 136 1.43 20.23 -10.37
CA LEU A 136 0.60 20.78 -9.30
C LEU A 136 1.42 21.01 -8.02
N CYS A 137 2.23 20.04 -7.59
CA CYS A 137 3.07 20.18 -6.41
C CYS A 137 4.14 21.26 -6.59
N ALA A 138 4.81 21.31 -7.74
CA ALA A 138 5.82 22.32 -8.05
C ALA A 138 5.21 23.74 -8.04
N ASP A 139 4.07 23.92 -8.70
CA ASP A 139 3.36 25.21 -8.77
C ASP A 139 2.88 25.69 -7.39
N LEU A 140 2.28 24.80 -6.59
CA LEU A 140 1.77 25.16 -5.26
C LEU A 140 2.88 25.46 -4.24
N THR A 141 4.02 24.78 -4.35
CA THR A 141 5.15 24.96 -3.42
C THR A 141 6.16 26.00 -3.90
N GLY A 142 6.09 26.42 -5.18
CA GLY A 142 7.09 27.26 -5.82
C GLY A 142 8.46 26.57 -6.01
N MET A 143 8.51 25.23 -5.88
CA MET A 143 9.74 24.45 -6.02
C MET A 143 9.98 24.08 -7.48
N GLN A 144 11.25 23.89 -7.85
CA GLN A 144 11.64 23.59 -9.23
C GLN A 144 11.26 22.17 -9.69
N ILE A 145 11.21 21.22 -8.74
CA ILE A 145 10.97 19.81 -9.02
C ILE A 145 10.09 19.19 -7.92
N ALA A 146 9.28 18.21 -8.32
CA ALA A 146 8.53 17.33 -7.43
C ALA A 146 8.64 15.89 -7.94
N ASN A 147 8.57 14.92 -7.03
CA ASN A 147 8.51 13.51 -7.40
C ASN A 147 7.06 13.04 -7.62
N ALA A 148 6.89 11.77 -7.99
CA ALA A 148 5.59 11.17 -8.29
C ALA A 148 4.86 10.60 -7.05
N SER A 149 5.05 11.21 -5.88
CA SER A 149 4.56 10.85 -4.52
C SER A 149 5.59 10.16 -3.60
N LEU A 150 5.26 10.19 -2.30
CA LEU A 150 5.83 9.35 -1.24
C LEU A 150 4.67 8.67 -0.49
N LEU A 151 4.96 7.95 0.60
CA LEU A 151 3.96 7.14 1.32
C LEU A 151 2.98 8.02 2.13
N ASP A 152 3.50 8.95 2.93
CA ASP A 152 2.73 9.88 3.75
C ASP A 152 3.58 11.12 4.10
N GLU A 153 2.98 12.09 4.81
CA GLU A 153 3.65 13.33 5.25
C GLU A 153 4.87 13.05 6.14
N ALA A 154 4.72 12.16 7.12
CA ALA A 154 5.74 11.90 8.12
C ALA A 154 6.99 11.28 7.47
N THR A 155 6.80 10.29 6.59
CA THR A 155 7.86 9.64 5.83
C THR A 155 8.50 10.61 4.85
N ALA A 156 7.72 11.50 4.22
CA ALA A 156 8.27 12.57 3.37
C ALA A 156 9.16 13.55 4.16
N ALA A 157 8.76 13.94 5.37
CA ALA A 157 9.58 14.77 6.25
C ALA A 157 10.88 14.07 6.66
N ALA A 158 10.84 12.76 6.94
CA ALA A 158 12.03 11.98 7.23
C ALA A 158 12.97 11.84 6.02
N GLU A 159 12.43 11.64 4.81
CA GLU A 159 13.26 11.66 3.59
C GLU A 159 13.86 13.05 3.32
N ALA A 160 13.12 14.13 3.61
CA ALA A 160 13.66 15.48 3.53
C ALA A 160 14.81 15.70 4.53
N MET A 161 14.69 15.21 5.76
CA MET A 161 15.77 15.23 6.76
C MET A 161 17.02 14.48 6.25
N THR A 162 16.88 13.28 5.71
CA THR A 162 18.03 12.51 5.21
C THR A 162 18.63 13.12 3.94
N LEU A 163 17.80 13.69 3.05
CA LEU A 163 18.27 14.44 1.88
C LEU A 163 19.06 15.68 2.30
N ALA A 164 18.55 16.46 3.27
CA ALA A 164 19.23 17.61 3.83
C ALA A 164 20.57 17.20 4.46
N LYS A 165 20.61 16.12 5.25
CA LYS A 165 21.85 15.64 5.87
C LYS A 165 22.92 15.27 4.84
N ARG A 166 22.52 14.67 3.72
CA ARG A 166 23.45 14.29 2.62
C ARG A 166 23.92 15.48 1.80
N SER A 167 23.11 16.52 1.67
CA SER A 167 23.37 17.66 0.80
C SER A 167 24.01 18.85 1.51
N ALA A 168 23.78 18.99 2.83
CA ALA A 168 24.28 20.10 3.62
C ALA A 168 25.80 19.99 3.84
N LYS A 169 26.49 21.14 3.77
CA LYS A 169 27.93 21.25 4.10
C LYS A 169 28.18 21.39 5.62
N SER A 170 27.12 21.50 6.41
CA SER A 170 27.20 21.66 7.87
C SER A 170 27.78 20.39 8.50
N LYS A 171 28.66 20.57 9.49
CA LYS A 171 29.19 19.47 10.31
C LYS A 171 28.23 19.06 11.43
N SER A 172 27.19 19.85 11.69
CA SER A 172 26.20 19.56 12.73
C SER A 172 25.47 18.25 12.47
N SER A 173 25.23 17.47 13.52
CA SER A 173 24.31 16.33 13.52
C SER A 173 22.88 16.72 13.89
N THR A 174 22.62 18.02 14.14
CA THR A 174 21.32 18.50 14.58
C THR A 174 20.40 18.82 13.42
N PHE A 175 19.19 18.25 13.44
CA PHE A 175 18.06 18.66 12.62
C PHE A 175 17.04 19.39 13.49
N PHE A 176 16.65 20.60 13.10
CA PHE A 176 15.69 21.39 13.86
C PHE A 176 14.26 21.07 13.40
N VAL A 177 13.34 20.92 14.35
CA VAL A 177 11.93 20.65 14.09
C VAL A 177 11.09 21.66 14.85
N HIS A 178 10.20 22.35 14.18
CA HIS A 178 9.27 23.27 14.82
C HIS A 178 8.34 22.52 15.79
N ASP A 179 8.05 23.12 16.94
CA ASP A 179 7.26 22.49 18.00
C ASP A 179 5.77 22.31 17.65
N ALA A 180 5.27 22.98 16.60
CA ALA A 180 3.90 22.87 16.12
C ALA A 180 3.69 21.85 14.99
N VAL A 181 4.72 21.08 14.60
CA VAL A 181 4.53 19.98 13.63
C VAL A 181 3.58 18.92 14.19
N HIS A 182 2.97 18.13 13.30
CA HIS A 182 2.09 17.06 13.74
C HIS A 182 2.84 16.02 14.60
N PRO A 183 2.22 15.52 15.69
CA PRO A 183 2.90 14.64 16.65
C PRO A 183 3.36 13.33 16.01
N GLN A 184 2.60 12.78 15.05
CA GLN A 184 3.01 11.60 14.30
C GLN A 184 4.22 11.85 13.39
N THR A 185 4.35 13.07 12.85
CA THR A 185 5.50 13.47 12.02
C THR A 185 6.75 13.57 12.90
N LEU A 186 6.65 14.21 14.07
CA LEU A 186 7.74 14.29 15.04
C LEU A 186 8.18 12.91 15.53
N GLU A 187 7.24 12.02 15.83
CA GLU A 187 7.56 10.68 16.32
C GLU A 187 8.29 9.86 15.26
N LEU A 188 7.84 9.89 14.00
CA LEU A 188 8.54 9.19 12.93
C LEU A 188 9.93 9.78 12.68
N LEU A 189 10.09 11.11 12.75
CA LEU A 189 11.40 11.74 12.65
C LEU A 189 12.35 11.21 13.74
N ARG A 190 11.89 11.08 14.99
CA ARG A 190 12.70 10.50 16.08
C ARG A 190 13.14 9.07 15.74
N THR A 191 12.21 8.23 15.32
CA THR A 191 12.50 6.84 14.94
C THR A 191 13.51 6.75 13.79
N ARG A 192 13.43 7.66 12.80
CA ARG A 192 14.33 7.68 11.64
C ARG A 192 15.68 8.33 11.93
N ALA A 193 15.73 9.24 12.89
CA ALA A 193 16.94 9.95 13.30
C ALA A 193 17.85 9.06 14.16
N GLU A 194 17.28 8.24 15.05
CA GLU A 194 18.01 7.37 15.99
C GLU A 194 19.08 6.48 15.33
N PRO A 195 18.79 5.65 14.31
CA PRO A 195 19.80 4.78 13.70
C PRO A 195 20.85 5.54 12.87
N LEU A 196 20.70 6.85 12.69
CA LEU A 196 21.59 7.70 11.90
C LEU A 196 22.39 8.69 12.77
N ASP A 197 22.28 8.59 14.10
CA ASP A 197 22.90 9.52 15.06
C ASP A 197 22.55 10.99 14.78
N ILE A 198 21.33 11.24 14.25
CA ILE A 198 20.81 12.59 14.03
C ILE A 198 20.16 13.08 15.32
N VAL A 199 20.57 14.25 15.80
CA VAL A 199 20.00 14.88 16.99
C VAL A 199 18.81 15.73 16.54
N LEU A 200 17.61 15.42 17.03
CA LEU A 200 16.46 16.29 16.82
C LEU A 200 16.41 17.37 17.89
N ARG A 201 16.40 18.63 17.47
CA ARG A 201 16.12 19.77 18.35
C ARG A 201 14.74 20.31 18.03
N VAL A 202 13.83 20.21 18.99
CA VAL A 202 12.47 20.74 18.87
C VAL A 202 12.41 22.13 19.51
N GLY A 203 11.77 23.09 18.86
CA GLY A 203 11.64 24.45 19.40
C GLY A 203 10.87 25.41 18.50
N THR A 204 10.91 26.70 18.83
CA THR A 204 10.18 27.73 18.06
C THR A 204 10.96 28.17 16.81
N PRO A 205 10.31 28.86 15.84
CA PRO A 205 11.00 29.36 14.66
C PRO A 205 12.13 30.36 14.97
N GLU A 206 12.01 31.14 16.05
CA GLU A 206 13.05 32.08 16.50
C GLU A 206 14.29 31.34 17.00
N GLU A 207 14.10 30.23 17.73
CA GLU A 207 15.20 29.37 18.16
C GLU A 207 15.89 28.68 16.97
N ALA A 208 15.12 28.35 15.92
CA ALA A 208 15.65 27.75 14.70
C ALA A 208 16.67 28.66 14.00
N LEU A 209 16.45 29.99 14.00
CA LEU A 209 17.35 30.97 13.38
C LEU A 209 18.72 31.07 14.07
N GLN A 210 18.79 30.68 15.34
CA GLN A 210 20.02 30.70 16.14
C GLN A 210 20.67 29.31 16.26
N ALA A 211 19.99 28.26 15.81
CA ALA A 211 20.45 26.89 15.99
C ALA A 211 21.51 26.49 14.96
N GLU A 212 22.64 25.95 15.45
CA GLU A 212 23.60 25.24 14.59
C GLU A 212 23.03 23.88 14.17
N CYS A 213 22.29 23.87 13.07
CA CYS A 213 21.67 22.68 12.47
C CYS A 213 22.06 22.51 11.00
N PHE A 214 21.81 21.34 10.44
CA PHE A 214 22.03 21.08 9.01
C PHE A 214 20.75 21.24 8.18
N GLY A 215 19.58 21.35 8.84
CA GLY A 215 18.28 21.49 8.21
C GLY A 215 17.20 21.81 9.24
N VAL A 216 16.10 22.37 8.75
CA VAL A 216 14.96 22.82 9.56
C VAL A 216 13.68 22.32 8.91
N LEU A 217 12.78 21.76 9.71
CA LEU A 217 11.38 21.53 9.36
C LEU A 217 10.50 22.53 10.14
N LEU A 218 9.77 23.38 9.41
CA LEU A 218 8.90 24.43 9.96
C LEU A 218 7.43 24.01 9.96
#